data_AF-A0A9Q6HPZ0-F1
#
_entry.id   AF-A0A9Q6HPZ0-F1
#
_cell.length_a   1.000
_cell.length_b   1.000
_cell.length_c   1.000
_cell.angle_alpha   90.00
_cell.angle_beta   90.00
_cell.angle_gamma   90.00
#
_symmetry.space_group_name_H-M   'P 1'
#
loop_
_entity.id
_entity.type
_entity.pdbx_description
1 polymer ?
#
loop_
_entity_poly.entity_id
_entity_poly.type
_entity_poly.pdbx_seq_one_letter_code
_entity_poly.pdbx_strand_id
1 'polypeptide(L)'
;MSSNKFIQDIKDFLEDENKQTAIVTGYVNTPKLYLTLSVLNEYFNKGIMFTSGIGHFKGLVNSNGRYDLIPKNIKQDEFFKLNSKYLNDMKVKISLHTKKYNFNYDRDTFSVYFPIGIGLLGNSKSKQQLFEHISENKSSKMFIITVADWAVNKSEFKDIADSIIYYDIQEDYPDEYQNVLNNSGGEIPF
;
A
#
# COMPACT_ATOMS: atom_id res chain seq x y z
N MET A 1 -1.95 18.98 -9.16
CA MET A 1 -0.98 19.33 -8.09
C MET A 1 -1.00 18.34 -6.91
N SER A 2 -2.14 17.77 -6.47
CA SER A 2 -2.19 16.78 -5.36
C SER A 2 -1.42 15.48 -5.63
N SER A 3 -1.66 14.81 -6.78
CA SER A 3 -0.92 13.63 -7.19
C SER A 3 0.60 13.89 -7.32
N ASN A 4 1.00 15.09 -7.73
CA ASN A 4 2.42 15.43 -7.87
C ASN A 4 3.12 15.50 -6.52
N LYS A 5 2.48 16.04 -5.49
CA LYS A 5 3.04 16.04 -4.14
C LYS A 5 3.13 14.62 -3.59
N PHE A 6 2.07 13.82 -3.72
CA PHE A 6 2.08 12.43 -3.26
C PHE A 6 3.21 11.61 -3.90
N ILE A 7 3.38 11.73 -5.22
CA ILE A 7 4.46 11.09 -5.96
C ILE A 7 5.82 11.57 -5.46
N GLN A 8 5.99 12.88 -5.24
CA GLN A 8 7.25 13.43 -4.73
C GLN A 8 7.57 12.91 -3.33
N ASP A 9 6.60 12.88 -2.41
CA ASP A 9 6.79 12.38 -1.05
C ASP A 9 7.20 10.89 -1.05
N ILE A 10 6.71 10.08 -2.01
CA ILE A 10 7.18 8.70 -2.20
C ILE A 10 8.64 8.69 -2.69
N LYS A 11 9.00 9.51 -3.69
CA LYS A 11 10.37 9.59 -4.21
C LYS A 11 11.36 10.00 -3.12
N ASP A 12 11.03 11.04 -2.36
CA ASP A 12 11.84 11.52 -1.24
C ASP A 12 12.04 10.42 -0.18
N PHE A 13 11.00 9.64 0.12
CA PHE A 13 11.13 8.48 1.02
C PHE A 13 12.00 7.36 0.45
N LEU A 14 11.93 7.10 -0.86
CA LEU A 14 12.75 6.08 -1.52
C LEU A 14 14.22 6.47 -1.54
N GLU A 15 14.54 7.75 -1.72
CA GLU A 15 15.90 8.28 -1.76
C GLU A 15 16.55 8.41 -0.36
N ASP A 16 15.76 8.47 0.71
CA ASP A 16 16.28 8.56 2.08
C ASP A 16 16.75 7.19 2.61
N GLU A 17 18.06 6.94 2.63
CA GLU A 17 18.66 5.67 3.07
C GLU A 17 18.39 5.33 4.55
N ASN A 18 18.01 6.30 5.39
CA ASN A 18 17.73 6.07 6.80
C ASN A 18 16.29 5.62 7.07
N LYS A 19 15.42 5.64 6.04
CA LYS A 19 14.02 5.25 6.15
C LYS A 19 13.78 3.93 5.46
N GLN A 20 13.03 3.04 6.10
CA GLN A 20 12.68 1.74 5.55
C GLN A 20 11.17 1.57 5.39
N THR A 21 10.36 2.12 6.30
CA THR A 21 8.90 1.87 6.34
C THR A 21 8.10 3.17 6.23
N ALA A 22 7.23 3.25 5.23
CA ALA A 22 6.25 4.32 5.08
C ALA A 22 4.82 3.80 5.26
N ILE A 23 3.97 4.61 5.88
CA ILE A 23 2.52 4.40 5.85
C ILE A 23 1.93 5.29 4.78
N VAL A 24 1.07 4.72 3.95
CA VAL A 24 0.37 5.43 2.89
C VAL A 24 -1.10 5.57 3.27
N THR A 25 -1.50 6.79 3.62
CA THR A 25 -2.84 7.14 4.10
C THR A 25 -3.61 7.96 3.06
N GLY A 26 -4.91 8.14 3.27
CA GLY A 26 -5.83 8.83 2.36
C GLY A 26 -7.14 8.07 2.18
N TYR A 27 -8.11 8.72 1.53
CA TYR A 27 -9.52 8.28 1.53
C TYR A 27 -9.88 7.25 0.44
N VAL A 28 -9.05 7.10 -0.59
CA VAL A 28 -9.29 6.15 -1.70
C VAL A 28 -8.19 5.09 -1.75
N ASN A 29 -8.57 3.81 -1.77
CA ASN A 29 -7.61 2.71 -1.57
C ASN A 29 -6.80 2.39 -2.83
N THR A 30 -7.48 2.17 -3.96
CA THR A 30 -6.83 1.70 -5.19
C THR A 30 -5.88 2.74 -5.80
N PRO A 31 -6.20 4.05 -5.84
CA PRO A 31 -5.27 5.06 -6.34
C PRO A 31 -3.98 5.14 -5.52
N LYS A 32 -4.07 5.03 -4.17
CA LYS A 32 -2.88 4.94 -3.29
C LYS A 32 -1.96 3.80 -3.71
N LEU A 33 -2.52 2.59 -3.89
CA LEU A 33 -1.74 1.43 -4.35
C LEU A 33 -1.14 1.67 -5.74
N TYR A 34 -1.95 2.13 -6.70
CA TYR A 34 -1.50 2.33 -8.08
C TYR A 34 -0.34 3.32 -8.17
N LEU A 35 -0.49 4.51 -7.60
CA LEU A 35 0.53 5.56 -7.63
C LEU A 35 1.79 5.14 -6.85
N THR A 36 1.63 4.42 -5.74
CA THR A 36 2.78 3.84 -5.01
C THR A 36 3.54 2.86 -5.90
N LEU A 37 2.84 1.92 -6.55
CA LEU A 37 3.46 0.96 -7.45
C LEU A 37 4.06 1.61 -8.70
N SER A 38 3.48 2.69 -9.23
CA SER A 38 4.04 3.37 -10.40
C SER A 38 5.38 4.01 -10.10
N VAL A 39 5.53 4.64 -8.93
CA VAL A 39 6.82 5.19 -8.51
C VAL A 39 7.80 4.05 -8.23
N LEU A 40 7.38 3.02 -7.49
CA LEU A 40 8.24 1.86 -7.21
C LEU A 40 8.78 1.18 -8.47
N ASN A 41 8.03 1.22 -9.58
CA ASN A 41 8.45 0.65 -10.86
C ASN A 41 9.65 1.35 -11.49
N GLU A 42 9.94 2.59 -11.08
CA GLU A 42 11.13 3.33 -11.51
C GLU A 42 12.38 2.86 -10.75
N TYR A 43 12.22 2.29 -9.55
CA TYR A 43 13.32 1.97 -8.63
C TYR A 43 13.56 0.47 -8.47
N PHE A 44 12.54 -0.36 -8.70
CA PHE A 44 12.58 -1.79 -8.40
C PHE A 44 12.06 -2.62 -9.57
N ASN A 45 12.76 -3.73 -9.83
CA ASN A 45 12.34 -4.70 -10.83
C ASN A 45 11.36 -5.74 -10.27
N LYS A 46 11.28 -5.88 -8.95
CA LYS A 46 10.37 -6.81 -8.29
C LYS A 46 9.94 -6.38 -6.90
N GLY A 47 8.80 -6.90 -6.46
CA GLY A 47 8.29 -6.68 -5.11
C GLY A 47 7.38 -7.79 -4.60
N ILE A 48 7.04 -7.70 -3.32
CA ILE A 48 6.10 -8.62 -2.68
C ILE A 48 4.92 -7.81 -2.13
N MET A 49 3.70 -8.22 -2.47
CA MET A 49 2.47 -7.66 -1.95
C MET A 49 1.87 -8.59 -0.90
N PHE A 50 1.79 -8.13 0.34
CA PHE A 50 1.22 -8.83 1.47
C PHE A 50 -0.23 -8.43 1.68
N THR A 51 -1.11 -9.42 1.83
CA THR A 51 -2.55 -9.22 2.05
C THR A 51 -3.11 -10.21 3.06
N SER A 52 -4.35 -10.01 3.53
CA SER A 52 -5.07 -10.98 4.39
C SER A 52 -5.66 -12.13 3.59
N GLY A 53 -5.92 -11.95 2.30
CA GLY A 53 -6.47 -12.98 1.43
C GLY A 53 -6.45 -12.61 -0.06
N ILE A 54 -5.95 -13.53 -0.91
CA ILE A 54 -5.73 -13.30 -2.35
C ILE A 54 -7.02 -13.07 -3.15
N GLY A 55 -8.13 -13.74 -2.78
CA GLY A 55 -9.41 -13.61 -3.48
C GLY A 55 -10.00 -12.21 -3.35
N HIS A 56 -10.06 -11.69 -2.12
CA HIS A 56 -10.52 -10.33 -1.84
C HIS A 56 -9.57 -9.27 -2.43
N PHE A 57 -8.26 -9.51 -2.35
CA PHE A 57 -7.24 -8.60 -2.90
C PHE A 57 -7.46 -8.33 -4.39
N LYS A 58 -7.68 -9.37 -5.21
CA LYS A 58 -7.93 -9.20 -6.65
C LYS A 58 -9.19 -8.39 -6.93
N GLY A 59 -10.28 -8.68 -6.21
CA GLY A 59 -11.52 -7.92 -6.34
C GLY A 59 -11.33 -6.44 -5.97
N LEU A 60 -10.60 -6.17 -4.89
CA LEU A 60 -10.30 -4.81 -4.46
C LEU A 60 -9.47 -4.04 -5.49
N VAL A 61 -8.43 -4.66 -6.03
CA VAL A 61 -7.50 -4.01 -6.97
C VAL A 61 -8.11 -3.84 -8.35
N ASN A 62 -8.79 -4.86 -8.89
CA ASN A 62 -9.27 -4.85 -10.27
C ASN A 62 -10.77 -4.51 -10.44
N SER A 63 -11.64 -4.90 -9.50
CA SER A 63 -13.10 -4.72 -9.67
C SER A 63 -13.62 -3.40 -9.11
N ASN A 64 -12.89 -2.80 -8.17
CA ASN A 64 -13.17 -1.45 -7.65
C ASN A 64 -12.11 -0.42 -8.07
N GLY A 65 -11.14 -0.83 -8.88
CA GLY A 65 -10.07 0.01 -9.40
C GLY A 65 -10.33 0.43 -10.84
N ARG A 66 -10.01 1.68 -11.16
CA ARG A 66 -9.87 2.17 -12.55
C ARG A 66 -8.80 1.39 -13.34
N TYR A 67 -7.99 0.58 -12.65
CA TYR A 67 -6.78 -0.05 -13.16
C TYR A 67 -6.89 -1.58 -13.05
N ASP A 68 -6.91 -2.26 -14.18
CA ASP A 68 -6.81 -3.73 -14.26
C ASP A 68 -5.35 -4.16 -14.07
N LEU A 69 -4.81 -3.94 -12.87
CA LEU A 69 -3.37 -4.09 -12.58
C LEU A 69 -2.94 -5.56 -12.51
N ILE A 70 -3.79 -6.42 -11.96
CA ILE A 70 -3.43 -7.82 -11.66
C ILE A 70 -4.03 -8.74 -12.73
N PRO A 71 -3.26 -9.67 -13.31
CA PRO A 71 -3.82 -10.64 -14.26
C PRO A 71 -4.93 -11.52 -13.65
N LYS A 72 -5.84 -12.00 -14.51
CA LYS A 72 -6.96 -12.86 -14.09
C LYS A 72 -6.51 -14.17 -13.45
N ASN A 73 -5.40 -14.75 -13.90
CA ASN A 73 -4.90 -16.03 -13.41
C ASN A 73 -3.55 -15.81 -12.73
N ILE A 74 -3.56 -15.68 -11.42
CA ILE A 74 -2.36 -15.59 -10.59
C ILE A 74 -2.44 -16.65 -9.50
N LYS A 75 -1.29 -17.19 -9.11
CA LYS A 75 -1.16 -18.10 -7.98
C LYS A 75 -0.51 -17.37 -6.82
N GLN A 76 -0.92 -17.74 -5.61
CA GLN A 76 -0.28 -17.23 -4.41
C GLN A 76 1.19 -17.68 -4.38
N ASP A 77 2.06 -16.82 -3.87
CA ASP A 77 3.48 -17.10 -3.66
C ASP A 77 4.28 -17.38 -4.97
N GLU A 78 3.71 -17.08 -6.15
CA GLU A 78 4.38 -17.09 -7.45
C GLU A 78 4.53 -15.67 -8.00
N PHE A 79 5.69 -15.36 -8.61
CA PHE A 79 5.89 -14.07 -9.28
C PHE A 79 5.12 -14.03 -10.60
N PHE A 80 4.44 -12.91 -10.83
CA PHE A 80 3.77 -12.58 -12.07
C PHE A 80 4.04 -11.13 -12.45
N LYS A 81 3.84 -10.79 -13.73
CA LYS A 81 3.96 -9.41 -14.20
C LYS A 81 2.65 -8.67 -13.98
N LEU A 82 2.73 -7.46 -13.44
CA LEU A 82 1.61 -6.52 -13.45
C LEU A 82 1.30 -6.10 -14.90
N ASN A 83 0.08 -5.65 -15.14
CA ASN A 83 -0.38 -5.26 -16.47
C ASN A 83 0.48 -4.13 -17.04
N SER A 84 1.14 -4.38 -18.17
CA SER A 84 2.09 -3.47 -18.82
C SER A 84 1.49 -2.13 -19.22
N LYS A 85 0.17 -2.08 -19.46
CA LYS A 85 -0.56 -0.84 -19.73
C LYS A 85 -0.37 0.19 -18.61
N TYR A 86 -0.12 -0.27 -17.39
CA TYR A 86 -0.05 0.59 -16.21
C TYR A 86 1.32 0.60 -15.55
N LEU A 87 2.08 -0.51 -15.57
CA LEU A 87 3.27 -0.68 -14.71
C LEU A 87 4.45 -1.43 -15.37
N ASN A 88 4.75 -1.17 -16.66
CA ASN A 88 5.94 -1.65 -17.40
C ASN A 88 6.47 -3.06 -17.00
N ASP A 89 5.59 -4.06 -16.91
CA ASP A 89 5.93 -5.44 -16.56
C ASP A 89 6.61 -5.68 -15.20
N MET A 90 6.39 -4.80 -14.20
CA MET A 90 6.84 -5.02 -12.82
C MET A 90 6.50 -6.43 -12.35
N LYS A 91 7.49 -7.16 -11.81
CA LYS A 91 7.26 -8.50 -11.28
C LYS A 91 6.87 -8.44 -9.81
N VAL A 92 5.67 -8.89 -9.48
CA VAL A 92 5.22 -8.96 -8.09
C VAL A 92 4.78 -10.37 -7.73
N LYS A 93 4.86 -10.68 -6.46
CA LYS A 93 4.29 -11.89 -5.86
C LYS A 93 3.28 -11.47 -4.81
N ILE A 94 2.16 -12.18 -4.70
CA ILE A 94 1.18 -11.96 -3.62
C ILE A 94 1.31 -13.05 -2.57
N SER A 95 1.46 -12.63 -1.32
CA SER A 95 1.63 -13.50 -0.16
C SER A 95 0.72 -13.06 1.00
N LEU A 96 0.53 -13.94 1.98
CA LEU A 96 -0.27 -13.60 3.17
C LEU A 96 0.65 -13.11 4.28
N HIS A 97 0.29 -12.03 4.98
CA HIS A 97 1.05 -11.54 6.13
C HIS A 97 0.92 -12.44 7.37
N THR A 98 0.01 -13.41 7.37
CA THR A 98 -0.15 -14.40 8.45
C THR A 98 0.76 -15.62 8.30
N LYS A 99 1.42 -15.77 7.15
CA LYS A 99 2.32 -16.89 6.89
C LYS A 99 3.75 -16.51 7.28
N LYS A 100 4.36 -17.27 8.20
CA LYS A 100 5.80 -17.17 8.48
C LYS A 100 6.59 -17.79 7.33
N TYR A 101 7.13 -16.97 6.44
CA TYR A 101 8.07 -17.42 5.42
C TYR A 101 9.39 -16.64 5.53
N ASN A 102 10.49 -17.38 5.46
CA ASN A 102 11.80 -16.80 5.17
C ASN A 102 11.83 -16.46 3.67
N PHE A 103 11.28 -15.30 3.30
CA PHE A 103 11.49 -14.81 1.95
C PHE A 103 12.98 -14.46 1.78
N ASN A 104 13.56 -14.89 0.67
CA ASN A 104 14.84 -14.35 0.23
C ASN A 104 14.60 -12.92 -0.25
N TYR A 105 14.58 -11.98 0.69
CA TYR A 105 14.62 -10.56 0.42
C TYR A 105 16.03 -10.24 -0.09
N ASP A 106 16.14 -9.81 -1.35
CA ASP A 106 17.35 -9.15 -1.82
C ASP A 106 17.19 -7.63 -1.72
N ARG A 107 18.31 -6.90 -1.86
CA ARG A 107 18.34 -5.44 -1.75
C ARG A 107 17.42 -4.74 -2.75
N ASP A 108 17.09 -5.42 -3.85
CA ASP A 108 16.29 -4.90 -4.96
C ASP A 108 14.80 -5.30 -4.86
N THR A 109 14.33 -5.72 -3.68
CA THR A 109 12.93 -6.07 -3.41
C THR A 109 12.29 -5.05 -2.49
N PHE A 110 11.16 -4.49 -2.91
CA PHE A 110 10.24 -3.76 -2.04
C PHE A 110 9.14 -4.66 -1.48
N SER A 111 8.50 -4.23 -0.39
CA SER A 111 7.27 -4.83 0.12
C SER A 111 6.13 -3.82 0.22
N VAL A 112 4.91 -4.27 -0.11
CA VAL A 112 3.67 -3.51 0.08
C VAL A 112 2.71 -4.36 0.92
N TYR A 113 2.20 -3.80 2.01
CA TYR A 113 1.14 -4.39 2.82
C TYR A 113 -0.17 -3.69 2.45
N PHE A 114 -1.10 -4.39 1.80
CA PHE A 114 -2.34 -3.78 1.33
C PHE A 114 -3.54 -4.76 1.25
N PRO A 115 -4.75 -4.29 1.59
CA PRO A 115 -5.03 -3.11 2.39
C PRO A 115 -4.89 -3.41 3.90
N ILE A 116 -4.46 -2.44 4.70
CA ILE A 116 -4.46 -2.54 6.16
C ILE A 116 -5.59 -1.69 6.75
N GLY A 117 -6.46 -2.30 7.55
CA GLY A 117 -7.66 -1.62 8.07
C GLY A 117 -8.15 -2.16 9.40
N ILE A 118 -9.25 -1.56 9.91
CA ILE A 118 -9.77 -1.84 11.26
C ILE A 118 -10.05 -3.31 11.56
N GLY A 119 -10.46 -4.11 10.57
CA GLY A 119 -10.70 -5.55 10.80
C GLY A 119 -9.42 -6.30 11.21
N LEU A 120 -8.27 -5.89 10.68
CA LEU A 120 -6.97 -6.46 11.01
C LEU A 120 -6.38 -5.83 12.29
N LEU A 121 -6.51 -4.51 12.41
CA LEU A 121 -5.94 -3.73 13.52
C LEU A 121 -6.74 -3.87 14.83
N GLY A 122 -8.06 -4.04 14.75
CA GLY A 122 -8.95 -4.20 15.90
C GLY A 122 -8.87 -5.58 16.56
N ASN A 123 -8.22 -6.56 15.93
CA ASN A 123 -7.92 -7.85 16.54
C ASN A 123 -6.48 -7.87 17.06
N SER A 124 -6.29 -7.94 18.37
CA SER A 124 -4.96 -7.87 19.00
C SER A 124 -3.99 -8.94 18.48
N LYS A 125 -4.45 -10.18 18.31
CA LYS A 125 -3.63 -11.28 17.79
C LYS A 125 -3.23 -11.05 16.34
N SER A 126 -4.18 -10.68 15.47
CA SER A 126 -3.88 -10.45 14.06
C SER A 126 -3.01 -9.20 13.85
N LYS A 127 -3.23 -8.15 14.64
CA LYS A 127 -2.38 -6.96 14.66
C LYS A 127 -0.95 -7.28 15.10
N GLN A 128 -0.78 -8.03 16.19
CA GLN A 128 0.53 -8.47 16.65
C GLN A 128 1.25 -9.27 15.56
N GLN A 129 0.57 -10.23 14.93
CA GLN A 129 1.14 -11.02 13.84
C GLN A 129 1.57 -10.16 12.64
N LEU A 130 0.77 -9.15 12.27
CA LEU A 130 1.13 -8.20 11.22
C LEU A 130 2.40 -7.43 11.60
N PHE A 131 2.48 -6.90 12.81
CA PHE A 131 3.60 -6.07 13.25
C PHE A 131 4.89 -6.88 13.41
N GLU A 132 4.80 -8.12 13.91
CA GLU A 132 5.92 -9.08 13.89
C GLU A 132 6.36 -9.37 12.45
N HIS A 133 5.42 -9.59 11.53
CA HIS A 133 5.76 -9.82 10.12
C HIS A 133 6.40 -8.58 9.45
N ILE A 134 6.02 -7.37 9.85
CA ILE A 134 6.66 -6.12 9.36
C ILE A 134 8.07 -5.99 9.91
N SER A 135 8.29 -6.22 11.21
CA SER A 135 9.62 -6.07 11.83
C SER A 135 10.63 -7.13 11.37
N GLU A 136 10.16 -8.33 11.00
CA GLU A 136 11.01 -9.39 10.45
C GLU A 136 11.28 -9.25 8.94
N ASN A 137 10.57 -8.34 8.24
CA ASN A 137 10.71 -8.15 6.80
C ASN A 137 11.98 -7.34 6.46
N LYS A 138 12.78 -7.89 5.54
CA LYS A 138 14.10 -7.35 5.16
C LYS A 138 14.11 -6.66 3.80
N SER A 139 12.95 -6.30 3.27
CA SER A 139 12.85 -5.50 2.04
C SER A 139 13.53 -4.15 2.24
N SER A 140 14.16 -3.63 1.19
CA SER A 140 14.87 -2.35 1.27
C SER A 140 13.92 -1.18 1.55
N LYS A 141 12.71 -1.24 0.99
CA LYS A 141 11.63 -0.28 1.26
C LYS A 141 10.31 -1.02 1.46
N MET A 142 9.53 -0.56 2.44
CA MET A 142 8.26 -1.12 2.83
C MET A 142 7.17 -0.06 2.87
N PHE A 143 6.01 -0.39 2.32
CA PHE A 143 4.84 0.50 2.29
C PHE A 143 3.65 -0.20 2.93
N ILE A 144 3.08 0.42 3.96
CA ILE A 144 1.86 -0.02 4.63
C ILE A 144 0.73 0.85 4.10
N ILE A 145 -0.05 0.33 3.16
CA ILE A 145 -1.12 1.09 2.53
C ILE A 145 -2.43 0.79 3.24
N THR A 146 -2.99 1.81 3.86
CA THR A 146 -4.20 1.69 4.68
C THR A 146 -5.46 1.67 3.82
N VAL A 147 -6.58 1.22 4.39
CA VAL A 147 -7.90 1.59 3.90
C VAL A 147 -8.16 3.10 4.10
N ALA A 148 -9.37 3.58 3.82
CA ALA A 148 -9.74 4.98 4.01
C ALA A 148 -9.49 5.45 5.46
N ASP A 149 -9.06 6.71 5.62
CA ASP A 149 -8.58 7.25 6.90
C ASP A 149 -9.63 7.23 8.02
N TRP A 150 -10.92 7.34 7.69
CA TRP A 150 -12.00 7.20 8.68
C TRP A 150 -12.09 5.80 9.31
N ALA A 151 -11.45 4.80 8.70
CA ALA A 151 -11.44 3.41 9.15
C ALA A 151 -10.09 2.97 9.75
N VAL A 152 -9.13 3.89 9.98
CA VAL A 152 -7.81 3.53 10.51
C VAL A 152 -7.31 4.61 11.48
N ASN A 153 -6.86 4.17 12.66
CA ASN A 153 -6.11 5.03 13.56
C ASN A 153 -4.62 5.02 13.20
N LYS A 154 -4.12 6.12 12.62
CA LYS A 154 -2.71 6.30 12.22
C LYS A 154 -1.74 6.16 13.40
N SER A 155 -2.19 6.44 14.64
CA SER A 155 -1.33 6.35 15.82
C SER A 155 -0.83 4.93 16.09
N GLU A 156 -1.50 3.92 15.55
CA GLU A 156 -1.12 2.51 15.76
C GLU A 156 0.21 2.11 15.14
N PHE A 157 0.74 2.93 14.23
CA PHE A 157 1.93 2.61 13.47
C PHE A 157 3.14 3.48 13.85
N LYS A 158 3.00 4.37 14.84
CA LYS A 158 4.04 5.34 15.25
C LYS A 158 5.38 4.67 15.57
N ASP A 159 5.35 3.46 16.10
CA ASP A 159 6.55 2.74 16.54
C ASP A 159 7.18 1.88 15.43
N ILE A 160 6.56 1.79 14.24
CA ILE A 160 7.03 0.92 13.15
C ILE A 160 7.23 1.65 11.81
N ALA A 161 6.87 2.94 11.72
CA ALA A 161 6.96 3.71 10.49
C ALA A 161 7.88 4.92 10.64
N ASP A 162 8.75 5.11 9.66
CA ASP A 162 9.68 6.24 9.60
C ASP A 162 9.05 7.46 8.91
N SER A 163 7.96 7.25 8.16
CA SER A 163 7.25 8.29 7.42
C SER A 163 5.76 8.00 7.28
N ILE A 164 4.97 9.07 7.21
CA ILE A 164 3.56 9.05 6.82
C ILE A 164 3.41 9.85 5.53
N ILE A 165 2.89 9.19 4.49
CA ILE A 165 2.66 9.78 3.18
C ILE A 165 1.15 9.82 2.94
N TYR A 166 0.60 11.02 2.77
CA TYR A 166 -0.84 11.21 2.60
C TYR A 166 -1.20 11.46 1.14
N TYR A 167 -2.12 10.67 0.61
CA TYR A 167 -2.72 10.91 -0.70
C TYR A 167 -3.94 11.83 -0.58
N ASP A 168 -3.74 13.09 -0.97
CA ASP A 168 -4.82 14.05 -1.07
C ASP A 168 -5.62 13.84 -2.36
N ILE A 169 -6.93 13.71 -2.20
CA ILE A 169 -7.86 13.41 -3.29
C ILE A 169 -8.53 14.66 -3.87
N GLN A 170 -8.30 15.85 -3.30
CA GLN A 170 -9.06 17.07 -3.62
C GLN A 170 -9.15 17.37 -5.12
N GLU A 171 -8.03 17.25 -5.84
CA GLU A 171 -7.99 17.58 -7.27
C GLU A 171 -8.26 16.36 -8.16
N ASP A 172 -7.82 15.17 -7.74
CA ASP A 172 -7.91 13.94 -8.54
C ASP A 172 -9.30 13.31 -8.48
N TYR A 173 -10.04 13.54 -7.39
CA TYR A 173 -11.38 13.03 -7.09
C TYR A 173 -12.22 14.08 -6.35
N PRO A 174 -12.56 15.20 -7.00
CA PRO A 174 -13.22 16.34 -6.34
C PRO A 174 -14.60 16.01 -5.78
N ASP A 175 -15.36 15.12 -6.43
CA ASP A 175 -16.68 14.69 -5.97
C ASP A 175 -16.57 13.84 -4.70
N GLU A 176 -15.65 12.87 -4.67
CA GLU A 176 -15.35 12.10 -3.47
C GLU A 176 -14.79 12.96 -2.35
N TYR A 177 -13.94 13.93 -2.66
CA TYR A 177 -13.44 14.90 -1.68
C TYR A 177 -14.58 15.68 -1.04
N GLN A 178 -15.51 16.21 -1.84
CA GLN A 178 -16.67 16.94 -1.33
C GLN A 178 -17.56 16.05 -0.47
N ASN A 179 -17.75 14.78 -0.84
CA ASN A 179 -18.50 13.82 -0.03
C ASN A 179 -17.83 13.55 1.32
N VAL A 180 -16.51 13.39 1.35
CA VAL A 180 -15.74 13.26 2.60
C VAL A 180 -15.89 14.52 3.44
N LEU A 181 -15.69 15.71 2.86
CA LEU A 181 -15.81 16.99 3.54
C LEU A 181 -17.19 17.18 4.19
N ASN A 182 -18.26 16.86 3.45
CA ASN A 182 -19.64 16.94 3.95
C ASN A 182 -19.87 15.98 5.13
N ASN A 183 -19.37 14.74 5.02
CA ASN A 183 -19.53 13.73 6.07
C ASN A 183 -18.67 14.01 7.30
N SER A 184 -17.58 14.77 7.16
CA SER A 184 -16.69 15.16 8.26
C SER A 184 -17.05 16.51 8.87
N GLY A 185 -18.18 17.12 8.49
CA GLY A 185 -18.63 18.40 9.07
C GLY A 185 -17.78 19.60 8.65
N GLY A 186 -17.12 19.53 7.50
CA GLY A 186 -16.29 20.61 6.95
C GLY A 186 -14.81 20.55 7.33
N GLU A 187 -14.39 19.59 8.15
CA GLU A 187 -12.98 19.39 8.53
C GLU A 187 -12.51 18.01 8.09
N ILE A 188 -11.50 17.96 7.21
CA ILE A 188 -10.83 16.72 6.86
C ILE A 188 -9.59 16.63 7.74
N PRO A 189 -9.53 15.69 8.70
CA PRO A 189 -8.37 15.55 9.57
C PRO A 189 -7.18 15.09 8.74
N PHE A 190 -6.16 15.95 8.67
CA PHE A 190 -4.82 15.57 8.19
C PHE A 190 -4.16 14.68 9.25
#